data_AF-A0A958MLN8-F1
#
_entry.id   AF-A0A958MLN8-F1
#
_cell.length_a   1.000
_cell.length_b   1.000
_cell.length_c   1.000
_cell.angle_alpha   90.00
_cell.angle_beta   90.00
_cell.angle_gamma   90.00
#
_symmetry.space_group_name_H-M   'P 1'
#
loop_
_entity.id
_entity.type
_entity.pdbx_description
1 polymer ?
#
loop_
_entity_poly.entity_id
_entity_poly.type
_entity_poly.pdbx_seq_one_letter_code
_entity_poly.pdbx_strand_id
1 'polypeptide(L)'
;MKNLLKAIAYAIVISTCYNCSVESAETIQDESIVSQVETNAFDMPDVLCTNQDPQAVLTNNSLLSVDFEVFDQFGLLMTHAYGVPAGNVSPTLTFPDGVTTFVISTSASFKEIEIDMGNCMIYEVVINENNHINTAVPSSL
;
A
#
# COMPACT_ATOMS: atom_id res chain seq x y z
N MET A 1 34.00 -49.74 18.19
CA MET A 1 34.30 -49.52 19.63
C MET A 1 35.57 -48.68 19.75
N LYS A 2 35.44 -47.40 20.11
CA LYS A 2 36.51 -46.51 20.60
C LYS A 2 35.90 -45.69 21.74
N ASN A 3 35.87 -46.29 22.93
CA ASN A 3 35.56 -45.59 24.17
C ASN A 3 36.83 -44.85 24.59
N LEU A 4 36.90 -43.52 24.53
CA LEU A 4 37.78 -42.72 25.43
C LEU A 4 37.63 -41.20 25.25
N LEU A 5 36.42 -40.64 25.43
CA LEU A 5 36.27 -39.21 25.75
C LEU A 5 35.08 -39.02 26.71
N LYS A 6 35.15 -39.72 27.83
CA LYS A 6 34.54 -39.29 29.10
C LYS A 6 35.50 -38.27 29.72
N ALA A 7 35.25 -36.98 29.50
CA ALA A 7 35.81 -35.80 30.17
C ALA A 7 35.63 -34.67 29.14
N ILE A 8 34.63 -33.79 29.18
CA ILE A 8 34.20 -32.93 30.28
C ILE A 8 32.77 -32.53 29.96
N ALA A 9 31.81 -33.08 30.71
CA ALA A 9 30.58 -32.35 30.98
C ALA A 9 30.93 -31.18 31.91
N TYR A 10 30.19 -30.08 31.78
CA TYR A 10 30.34 -28.80 32.49
C TYR A 10 31.48 -27.90 32.01
N ALA A 11 31.14 -26.97 31.11
CA ALA A 11 31.41 -25.57 31.38
C ALA A 11 30.56 -24.65 30.46
N ILE A 12 29.70 -23.86 31.10
CA ILE A 12 29.25 -22.53 30.67
C ILE A 12 28.21 -22.47 29.54
N VAL A 13 26.99 -22.81 29.94
CA VAL A 13 25.81 -21.99 29.62
C VAL A 13 26.11 -20.55 30.10
N ILE A 14 25.57 -19.56 29.39
CA ILE A 14 25.49 -18.14 29.74
C ILE A 14 26.74 -17.32 29.37
N SER A 15 26.64 -16.54 28.29
CA SER A 15 26.69 -15.07 28.34
C SER A 15 26.68 -14.48 26.93
N THR A 16 25.48 -14.45 26.34
CA THR A 16 25.13 -13.56 25.25
C THR A 16 24.90 -12.15 25.82
N CYS A 17 25.92 -11.29 25.83
CA CYS A 17 25.77 -9.85 26.00
C CYS A 17 26.94 -9.14 25.29
N TYR A 18 26.91 -9.08 23.96
CA TYR A 18 27.69 -8.09 23.22
C TYR A 18 27.13 -6.70 23.57
N ASN A 19 27.79 -5.99 24.48
CA ASN A 19 27.61 -4.55 24.66
C ASN A 19 28.34 -3.85 23.50
N CYS A 20 27.67 -3.69 22.36
CA CYS A 20 28.09 -2.66 21.41
C CYS A 20 27.59 -1.31 21.93
N SER A 21 28.52 -0.57 22.54
CA SER A 21 28.40 0.85 22.81
C SER A 21 28.20 1.58 21.48
N VAL A 22 26.99 2.07 21.21
CA VAL A 22 26.76 3.01 20.11
C VAL A 22 27.12 4.41 20.60
N GLU A 23 28.29 4.87 20.20
CA GLU A 23 28.69 6.27 20.28
C GLU A 23 27.88 7.06 19.24
N SER A 24 27.19 8.10 19.69
CA SER A 24 26.39 8.98 18.84
C SER A 24 27.31 9.98 18.14
N ALA A 25 27.30 9.97 16.81
CA ALA A 25 27.80 11.06 15.99
C ALA A 25 26.65 11.55 15.12
N GLU A 26 26.16 12.74 15.45
CA GLU A 26 25.16 13.48 14.68
C GLU A 26 25.66 13.85 13.28
N THR A 27 24.67 14.05 12.39
CA THR A 27 24.64 14.93 11.21
C THR A 27 24.96 14.27 9.85
N ILE A 28 23.95 14.09 8.98
CA ILE A 28 23.53 15.01 7.89
C ILE A 28 22.55 14.26 6.95
N GLN A 29 21.32 14.78 6.85
CA GLN A 29 20.32 14.66 5.77
C GLN A 29 19.72 13.28 5.45
N ASP A 30 18.69 12.92 6.22
CA ASP A 30 17.59 12.07 5.74
C ASP A 30 16.71 12.88 4.77
N GLU A 31 16.81 12.61 3.47
CA GLU A 31 15.67 12.77 2.58
C GLU A 31 14.69 11.64 2.91
N SER A 32 13.74 11.92 3.82
CA SER A 32 12.67 10.99 4.12
C SER A 32 11.80 10.82 2.89
N ILE A 33 11.92 9.68 2.20
CA ILE A 33 10.84 9.16 1.37
C ILE A 33 9.75 8.74 2.34
N VAL A 34 8.80 9.64 2.57
CA VAL A 34 7.64 9.40 3.42
C VAL A 34 6.69 8.49 2.64
N SER A 35 6.75 7.18 2.91
CA SER A 35 5.63 6.30 2.61
C SER A 35 4.51 6.62 3.59
N GLN A 36 3.59 7.50 3.21
CA GLN A 36 2.41 7.84 4.01
C GLN A 36 1.39 6.71 3.87
N VAL A 37 1.44 5.75 4.77
CA VAL A 37 0.33 4.80 4.98
C VAL A 37 -0.73 5.54 5.80
N GLU A 38 -1.70 6.16 5.12
CA GLU A 38 -2.87 6.78 5.75
C GLU A 38 -3.98 5.74 5.90
N THR A 39 -4.02 5.04 7.04
CA THR A 39 -5.12 4.13 7.40
C THR A 39 -6.32 4.97 7.87
N ASN A 40 -7.19 5.36 6.94
CA ASN A 40 -8.42 6.09 7.25
C ASN A 40 -9.54 5.10 7.63
N ALA A 41 -9.85 4.98 8.92
CA ALA A 41 -11.05 4.27 9.39
C ALA A 41 -12.28 5.18 9.23
N PHE A 42 -13.28 4.75 8.48
CA PHE A 42 -14.48 5.54 8.14
C PHE A 42 -15.74 4.95 8.78
N ASP A 43 -16.51 5.77 9.52
CA ASP A 43 -17.85 5.44 10.04
C ASP A 43 -18.90 5.80 8.96
N MET A 44 -19.54 4.79 8.36
CA MET A 44 -20.45 4.96 7.20
C MET A 44 -21.94 4.90 7.61
N PRO A 45 -22.83 5.75 7.06
CA PRO A 45 -24.27 5.65 7.28
C PRO A 45 -24.90 4.48 6.49
N ASP A 46 -25.90 3.82 7.09
CA ASP A 46 -26.71 2.73 6.52
C ASP A 46 -27.48 3.18 5.24
N VAL A 47 -26.81 3.20 4.09
CA VAL A 47 -27.45 3.20 2.78
C VAL A 47 -27.64 1.73 2.40
N LEU A 48 -28.86 1.35 2.02
CA LEU A 48 -29.26 -0.01 1.63
C LEU A 48 -28.65 -0.44 0.28
N CYS A 49 -27.33 -0.48 0.20
CA CYS A 49 -26.64 -1.35 -0.72
C CYS A 49 -26.39 -2.66 0.07
N THR A 50 -26.66 -3.83 -0.51
CA THR A 50 -26.61 -5.06 0.30
C THR A 50 -25.70 -6.14 -0.22
N ASN A 51 -25.02 -5.98 -1.36
CA ASN A 51 -24.05 -6.96 -1.92
C ASN A 51 -23.43 -6.40 -3.22
N GLN A 52 -22.86 -5.21 -3.20
CA GLN A 52 -22.09 -4.72 -4.36
C GLN A 52 -20.61 -4.71 -4.00
N ASP A 53 -19.82 -5.41 -4.81
CA ASP A 53 -18.37 -5.35 -4.75
C ASP A 53 -17.93 -3.88 -4.79
N PRO A 54 -16.95 -3.48 -3.95
CA PRO A 54 -16.40 -2.14 -4.02
C PRO A 54 -15.86 -1.79 -5.41
N GLN A 55 -15.87 -0.48 -5.69
CA GLN A 55 -15.58 0.08 -6.99
C GLN A 55 -14.44 1.09 -6.91
N ALA A 56 -13.71 1.25 -8.02
CA ALA A 56 -12.78 2.35 -8.19
C ALA A 56 -12.84 2.93 -9.60
N VAL A 57 -12.62 4.23 -9.70
CA VAL A 57 -12.55 4.96 -10.98
C VAL A 57 -11.49 6.05 -10.91
N LEU A 58 -10.77 6.23 -12.01
CA LEU A 58 -9.71 7.23 -12.13
C LEU A 58 -10.05 8.28 -13.18
N THR A 59 -9.98 9.54 -12.79
CA THR A 59 -10.02 10.70 -13.70
C THR A 59 -8.61 11.22 -13.93
N ASN A 60 -8.12 11.11 -15.17
CA ASN A 60 -6.80 11.58 -15.56
C ASN A 60 -6.86 12.99 -16.16
N ASN A 61 -6.71 14.03 -15.33
CA ASN A 61 -6.55 15.41 -15.82
C ASN A 61 -5.07 15.77 -16.05
N SER A 62 -4.17 14.79 -16.05
CA SER A 62 -2.74 15.00 -16.26
C SER A 62 -2.40 15.11 -17.75
N LEU A 63 -1.12 15.38 -18.06
CA LEU A 63 -0.62 15.41 -19.44
C LEU A 63 -0.05 14.06 -19.91
N LEU A 64 0.01 13.06 -19.02
CA LEU A 64 0.61 11.76 -19.29
C LEU A 64 -0.47 10.67 -19.26
N SER A 65 -0.20 9.54 -19.92
CA SER A 65 -1.00 8.33 -19.72
C SER A 65 -0.79 7.78 -18.31
N VAL A 66 -1.84 7.23 -17.72
CA VAL A 66 -1.84 6.71 -16.36
C VAL A 66 -2.20 5.23 -16.38
N ASP A 67 -1.43 4.44 -15.63
CA ASP A 67 -1.78 3.07 -15.28
C ASP A 67 -2.39 3.07 -13.88
N PHE A 68 -3.55 2.40 -13.76
CA PHE A 68 -4.27 2.24 -12.51
C PHE A 68 -4.44 0.76 -12.21
N GLU A 69 -3.87 0.29 -11.11
CA GLU A 69 -3.86 -1.12 -10.72
C GLU A 69 -4.42 -1.28 -9.32
N VAL A 70 -5.09 -2.41 -9.09
CA VAL A 70 -5.73 -2.74 -7.83
C VAL A 70 -5.26 -4.12 -7.39
N PHE A 71 -4.63 -4.19 -6.22
CA PHE A 71 -4.07 -5.40 -5.62
C PHE A 71 -4.80 -5.76 -4.33
N ASP A 72 -4.87 -7.04 -4.01
CA ASP A 72 -5.31 -7.49 -2.69
C ASP A 72 -4.19 -7.32 -1.63
N GLN A 73 -4.54 -7.60 -0.37
CA GLN A 73 -3.60 -7.59 0.76
C GLN A 73 -2.38 -8.53 0.63
N PHE A 74 -2.39 -9.46 -0.34
CA PHE A 74 -1.28 -10.38 -0.61
C PHE A 74 -0.42 -9.91 -1.80
N GLY A 75 -0.75 -8.76 -2.40
CA GLY A 75 -0.08 -8.22 -3.58
C GLY A 75 -0.48 -8.91 -4.89
N LEU A 76 -1.62 -9.61 -4.92
CA LEU A 76 -2.15 -10.19 -6.15
C LEU A 76 -2.95 -9.13 -6.91
N LEU A 77 -2.60 -8.93 -8.19
CA LEU A 77 -3.35 -8.03 -9.07
C LEU A 77 -4.77 -8.56 -9.28
N MET A 78 -5.76 -7.80 -8.82
CA MET A 78 -7.19 -8.14 -8.96
C MET A 78 -7.77 -7.57 -10.25
N THR A 79 -7.49 -6.30 -10.54
CA THR A 79 -8.03 -5.57 -11.70
C THR A 79 -7.17 -4.35 -12.04
N HIS A 80 -7.36 -3.80 -13.24
CA HIS A 80 -6.54 -2.69 -13.73
C HIS A 80 -7.22 -1.89 -14.86
N ALA A 81 -6.71 -0.69 -15.09
CA ALA A 81 -6.92 0.11 -16.29
C ALA A 81 -5.56 0.67 -16.75
N TYR A 82 -5.01 0.12 -17.84
CA TYR A 82 -3.73 0.56 -18.40
C TYR A 82 -3.90 1.65 -19.44
N GLY A 83 -2.97 2.59 -19.44
CA GLY A 83 -2.84 3.62 -20.46
C GLY A 83 -4.03 4.57 -20.54
N VAL A 84 -4.67 4.88 -19.42
CA VAL A 84 -5.77 5.86 -19.35
C VAL A 84 -5.25 7.18 -19.92
N PRO A 85 -5.74 7.64 -21.09
CA PRO A 85 -5.15 8.80 -21.75
C PRO A 85 -5.41 10.09 -20.99
N ALA A 86 -4.57 11.10 -21.22
CA ALA A 86 -4.79 12.46 -20.72
C ALA A 86 -6.19 12.96 -21.06
N GLY A 87 -6.86 13.59 -20.09
CA GLY A 87 -8.22 14.13 -20.21
C GLY A 87 -9.34 13.10 -20.23
N ASN A 88 -9.06 11.82 -19.94
CA ASN A 88 -10.06 10.75 -19.93
C ASN A 88 -10.28 10.16 -18.53
N VAL A 89 -11.34 9.36 -18.44
CA VAL A 89 -11.73 8.60 -17.25
C VAL A 89 -11.55 7.11 -17.53
N SER A 90 -11.09 6.34 -16.55
CA SER A 90 -10.98 4.89 -16.65
C SER A 90 -12.36 4.23 -16.69
N PRO A 91 -12.44 2.96 -17.12
CA PRO A 91 -13.57 2.12 -16.77
C PRO A 91 -13.71 2.02 -15.23
N THR A 92 -14.93 1.75 -14.76
CA THR A 92 -15.16 1.37 -13.37
C THR A 92 -14.54 -0.01 -13.12
N LEU A 93 -13.65 -0.08 -12.14
CA LEU A 93 -13.03 -1.32 -11.69
C LEU A 93 -13.82 -1.86 -10.49
N THR A 94 -14.11 -3.16 -10.49
CA THR A 94 -14.79 -3.88 -9.39
C THR A 94 -13.85 -4.91 -8.79
N PHE A 95 -13.85 -5.05 -7.48
CA PHE A 95 -12.97 -5.98 -6.75
C PHE A 95 -13.62 -6.43 -5.43
N PRO A 96 -13.23 -7.58 -4.87
CA PRO A 96 -13.74 -8.07 -3.58
C PRO A 96 -13.50 -7.09 -2.44
N ASP A 97 -14.28 -7.22 -1.38
CA ASP A 97 -14.11 -6.44 -0.15
C ASP A 97 -12.85 -6.84 0.64
N GLY A 98 -12.31 -5.86 1.37
CA GLY A 98 -11.15 -5.99 2.25
C GLY A 98 -10.03 -5.00 1.95
N VAL A 99 -8.88 -5.24 2.58
CA VAL A 99 -7.67 -4.42 2.40
C VAL A 99 -7.18 -4.51 0.96
N THR A 100 -7.20 -3.37 0.30
CA THR A 100 -6.93 -3.20 -1.12
C THR A 100 -5.86 -2.15 -1.33
N THR A 101 -4.87 -2.46 -2.17
CA THR A 101 -3.79 -1.56 -2.54
C THR A 101 -4.02 -1.01 -3.94
N PHE A 102 -4.15 0.31 -4.05
CA PHE A 102 -4.28 1.04 -5.29
C PHE A 102 -2.92 1.58 -5.72
N VAL A 103 -2.48 1.20 -6.91
CA VAL A 103 -1.26 1.70 -7.52
C VAL A 103 -1.61 2.58 -8.71
N ILE A 104 -1.12 3.81 -8.67
CA ILE A 104 -1.32 4.81 -9.72
C ILE A 104 0.04 5.24 -10.22
N SER A 105 0.31 5.01 -11.50
CA SER A 105 1.61 5.33 -12.08
C SER A 105 1.50 6.03 -13.42
N THR A 106 2.50 6.87 -13.68
CA THR A 106 2.75 7.53 -14.97
C THR A 106 4.23 7.35 -15.29
N SER A 107 4.68 7.83 -16.45
CA SER A 107 6.12 7.86 -16.76
C SER A 107 6.94 8.81 -15.85
N ALA A 108 6.28 9.67 -15.05
CA ALA A 108 6.95 10.68 -14.23
C ALA A 108 6.69 10.55 -12.71
N SER A 109 5.67 9.80 -12.31
CA SER A 109 5.24 9.70 -10.91
C SER A 109 4.62 8.35 -10.60
N PHE A 110 4.66 7.97 -9.32
CA PHE A 110 4.13 6.74 -8.79
C PHE A 110 3.53 7.03 -7.41
N LYS A 111 2.37 6.43 -7.10
CA LYS A 111 1.80 6.44 -5.76
C LYS A 111 1.08 5.13 -5.50
N GLU A 112 1.20 4.68 -4.27
CA GLU A 112 0.55 3.51 -3.73
C GLU A 112 -0.27 3.92 -2.51
N ILE A 113 -1.50 3.39 -2.41
CA ILE A 113 -2.44 3.74 -1.35
C ILE A 113 -3.15 2.47 -0.93
N GLU A 114 -3.07 2.13 0.35
CA GLU A 114 -3.76 1.00 0.94
C GLU A 114 -5.03 1.49 1.65
N ILE A 115 -6.17 0.86 1.36
CA ILE A 115 -7.46 1.19 1.94
C ILE A 115 -8.26 -0.08 2.21
N ASP A 116 -8.88 -0.16 3.39
CA ASP A 116 -9.85 -1.22 3.69
C ASP A 116 -11.19 -0.91 3.01
N MET A 117 -11.45 -1.58 1.90
CA MET A 117 -12.62 -1.35 1.06
C MET A 117 -13.71 -2.38 1.40
N GLY A 118 -14.61 -2.03 2.29
CA GLY A 118 -15.89 -2.72 2.49
C GLY A 118 -16.84 -2.65 1.29
N ASN A 119 -17.88 -3.50 1.36
CA ASN A 119 -18.96 -3.55 0.39
C ASN A 119 -19.57 -2.17 0.12
N CYS A 120 -19.90 -1.96 -1.15
CA CYS A 120 -20.53 -0.76 -1.66
C CYS A 120 -19.78 0.55 -1.44
N MET A 121 -18.46 0.50 -1.33
CA MET A 121 -17.66 1.70 -1.37
C MET A 121 -17.18 1.97 -2.79
N ILE A 122 -17.06 3.25 -3.12
CA ILE A 122 -16.40 3.72 -4.33
C ILE A 122 -15.21 4.58 -3.96
N TYR A 123 -14.09 4.29 -4.61
CA TYR A 123 -12.87 5.06 -4.54
C TYR A 123 -12.65 5.85 -5.84
N GLU A 124 -12.79 7.17 -5.75
CA GLU A 124 -12.59 8.07 -6.88
C GLU A 124 -11.21 8.72 -6.80
N VAL A 125 -10.36 8.42 -7.79
CA VAL A 125 -9.01 8.97 -7.89
C VAL A 125 -8.98 10.09 -8.92
N VAL A 126 -8.42 11.24 -8.55
CA VAL A 126 -8.24 12.35 -9.48
C VAL A 126 -6.77 12.71 -9.58
N ILE A 127 -6.21 12.62 -10.78
CA ILE A 127 -4.86 13.13 -11.06
C ILE A 127 -5.00 14.51 -11.67
N ASN A 128 -4.29 15.50 -11.12
CA ASN A 128 -4.32 16.86 -11.64
C ASN A 128 -3.31 17.08 -12.77
N GLU A 129 -3.36 18.28 -13.36
CA GLU A 129 -2.52 18.69 -14.50
C GLU A 129 -1.00 18.62 -14.21
N ASN A 130 -0.60 18.69 -12.93
CA ASN A 130 0.80 18.63 -12.51
C ASN A 130 1.28 17.20 -12.22
N ASN A 131 0.53 16.18 -12.64
CA ASN A 131 0.76 14.77 -12.27
C ASN A 131 0.73 14.52 -10.75
N HIS A 132 0.11 15.40 -9.96
CA HIS A 132 -0.08 15.14 -8.54
C HIS A 132 -1.40 14.41 -8.35
N ILE A 133 -1.35 13.35 -7.54
CA ILE A 133 -2.49 12.50 -7.29
C ILE A 133 -3.26 13.09 -6.11
N ASN A 134 -4.42 13.64 -6.42
CA ASN A 134 -5.38 14.14 -5.44
C ASN A 134 -6.38 13.03 -5.14
N THR A 135 -6.17 12.34 -4.03
CA THR A 135 -7.00 11.19 -3.65
C THR A 135 -8.11 11.65 -2.72
N ALA A 136 -9.35 11.38 -3.11
CA ALA A 136 -10.50 11.54 -2.23
C ALA A 136 -10.55 10.36 -1.25
N VAL A 137 -11.17 10.55 -0.08
CA VAL A 137 -11.51 9.43 0.80
C VAL A 137 -12.63 8.63 0.13
N PRO A 138 -12.64 7.27 0.21
CA PRO A 138 -13.76 6.48 -0.33
C PRO A 138 -15.11 6.95 0.20
N SER A 139 -16.14 6.77 -0.62
CA SER A 139 -17.51 7.14 -0.28
C SER A 139 -18.47 5.97 -0.49
N SER A 140 -19.65 6.02 0.10
CA SER A 140 -20.71 5.05 -0.15
C SER A 140 -21.27 5.20 -1.57
N LEU A 141 -21.47 4.08 -2.26
CA LEU A 141 -22.22 3.99 -3.52
C LEU A 141 -23.70 4.36 -3.36
#